data_AF-G7JHR4-F1
#
_entry.id   AF-G7JHR4-F1
#
_cell.length_a   1.000
_cell.length_b   1.000
_cell.length_c   1.000
_cell.angle_alpha   90.00
_cell.angle_beta   90.00
_cell.angle_gamma   90.00
#
_symmetry.space_group_name_H-M   'P 1'
#
loop_
_entity.id
_entity.type
_entity.pdbx_description
1 polymer ?
#
loop_
_entity_poly.entity_id
_entity_poly.type
_entity_poly.pdbx_seq_one_letter_code
_entity_poly.pdbx_strand_id
1 'polypeptide(L)' 'MAGNLKIVYALMILVSLILVVTSHSFLPCVTKDDCAYDECISPRKPTCYLETCHCL' A
#
# COMPACT_ATOMS: atom_id res chain seq x y z
N MET A 1 -3.02 35.83 -5.17
CA MET A 1 -1.99 35.14 -4.36
C MET A 1 -2.57 34.06 -3.44
N ALA A 2 -3.71 34.27 -2.76
CA ALA A 2 -4.27 33.28 -1.82
C ALA A 2 -4.87 32.00 -2.46
N GLY A 3 -5.28 32.05 -3.74
CA GLY A 3 -5.88 30.89 -4.43
C GLY A 3 -4.90 29.74 -4.69
N ASN A 4 -3.66 30.06 -5.08
CA ASN A 4 -2.65 29.07 -5.43
C ASN A 4 -2.20 28.27 -4.19
N LEU A 5 -2.15 28.91 -3.02
CA LEU A 5 -1.83 28.26 -1.75
C LEU A 5 -2.86 27.18 -1.37
N LYS A 6 -4.15 27.40 -1.64
CA LYS A 6 -5.20 26.41 -1.39
C LYS A 6 -5.04 25.16 -2.25
N ILE A 7 -4.64 25.33 -3.51
CA ILE A 7 -4.43 24.22 -4.45
C ILE A 7 -3.24 23.37 -4.02
N VAL A 8 -2.12 24.00 -3.63
CA VAL A 8 -0.93 23.27 -3.15
C VAL A 8 -1.24 22.49 -1.88
N TYR A 9 -2.01 23.07 -0.95
CA TYR A 9 -2.42 22.38 0.27
C TYR A 9 -3.33 21.17 -0.02
N ALA A 10 -4.28 21.32 -0.94
CA ALA A 10 -5.15 20.22 -1.36
C ALA A 10 -4.34 19.07 -1.99
N LEU A 11 -3.35 19.38 -2.82
CA LEU A 11 -2.46 18.39 -3.42
C LEU A 11 -1.60 17.67 -2.37
N MET A 12 -1.04 18.40 -1.41
CA MET A 12 -0.24 17.82 -0.31
C MET A 12 -1.07 16.83 0.53
N ILE A 13 -2.32 17.17 0.83
CA ILE A 13 -3.24 16.30 1.55
C ILE A 13 -3.55 15.05 0.72
N LEU A 14 -3.82 15.20 -0.58
CA LEU A 14 -4.05 14.08 -1.49
C LEU A 14 -2.86 13.11 -1.56
N VAL A 15 -1.64 13.63 -1.71
CA VAL A 15 -0.42 12.81 -1.75
C VAL A 15 -0.20 12.08 -0.42
N SER A 16 -0.46 12.75 0.70
CA SER A 16 -0.36 12.15 2.03
C SER A 16 -1.36 11.02 2.22
N LEU A 17 -2.60 11.20 1.75
CA LEU A 17 -3.64 10.18 1.79
C LEU A 17 -3.29 8.96 0.93
N ILE A 18 -2.78 9.20 -0.30
CA ILE A 18 -2.32 8.12 -1.18
C ILE A 18 -1.19 7.35 -0.50
N LEU A 19 -0.19 8.06 0.06
CA LEU A 19 0.92 7.45 0.78
C LEU A 19 0.48 6.61 1.97
N VAL A 20 -0.48 7.10 2.77
CA VAL A 20 -1.01 6.34 3.92
C VAL A 20 -1.75 5.08 3.46
N VAL A 21 -2.62 5.20 2.45
CA VAL A 21 -3.35 4.06 1.87
C VAL A 21 -2.39 3.02 1.26
N THR A 22 -1.34 3.47 0.59
CA THR A 22 -0.29 2.57 0.10
C THR A 22 0.54 2.02 1.25
N SER A 23 0.92 2.80 2.26
CA SER A 23 1.81 2.32 3.33
C SER A 23 1.23 1.16 4.14
N HIS A 24 -0.10 1.13 4.32
CA HIS A 24 -0.78 0.01 4.97
C HIS A 24 -0.76 -1.28 4.13
N SER A 25 -0.55 -1.16 2.82
CA SER A 25 -0.50 -2.26 1.86
C SER A 25 0.93 -2.59 1.40
N PHE A 26 1.93 -1.79 1.82
CA PHE A 26 3.31 -1.83 1.35
C PHE A 26 4.27 -2.03 2.54
N LEU A 27 4.06 -3.06 3.38
CA LEU A 27 5.27 -3.69 3.92
C LEU A 27 5.87 -4.46 2.75
N PRO A 28 7.02 -4.03 2.20
CA PRO A 28 7.64 -4.75 1.10
C PRO A 28 7.95 -6.16 1.59
N CYS A 29 7.30 -7.17 1.02
CA CYS A 29 7.64 -8.54 1.31
C CYS A 29 8.98 -8.85 0.61
N VAL A 30 9.87 -9.57 1.29
CA VAL A 30 11.12 -10.08 0.70
C VAL A 30 10.99 -11.58 0.47
N THR A 31 10.25 -12.23 1.36
CA THR A 31 9.98 -13.66 1.37
C THR A 31 8.48 -13.89 1.51
N LYS A 32 8.02 -15.08 1.11
CA LYS A 32 6.62 -15.50 1.32
C LYS A 32 6.20 -15.50 2.80
N ASP A 33 7.17 -15.60 3.71
CA ASP A 33 6.96 -15.67 5.15
C ASP A 33 6.70 -14.28 5.76
N ASP A 34 7.01 -13.21 5.01
CA ASP A 34 6.63 -11.82 5.35
C ASP A 34 5.14 -11.55 5.12
N CYS A 35 4.47 -12.41 4.33
CA CYS A 35 3.04 -12.32 4.08
C CYS A 35 2.27 -13.13 5.12
N ALA A 36 1.32 -12.50 5.80
CA ALA A 36 0.52 -13.18 6.81
C ALA A 36 -0.32 -14.31 6.18
N TYR A 37 -0.22 -15.51 6.75
CA TYR A 37 -0.90 -16.71 6.23
C TYR A 37 -2.44 -16.57 6.20
N ASP A 38 -2.98 -15.73 7.07
CA ASP A 38 -4.42 -15.45 7.21
C ASP A 38 -4.96 -14.45 6.17
N GLU A 39 -4.12 -13.83 5.34
CA GLU A 39 -4.58 -12.90 4.30
C GLU A 39 -5.23 -13.61 3.11
N CYS A 40 -4.94 -14.90 2.92
CA CYS A 40 -5.47 -15.67 1.80
C CYS A 40 -6.50 -16.72 2.24
N ILE A 41 -7.65 -16.71 1.57
CA ILE A 41 -8.66 -17.75 1.72
C ILE A 41 -8.16 -19.02 1.02
N SER A 42 -8.11 -20.13 1.77
CA SER A 42 -7.77 -21.46 1.25
C SER A 42 -8.59 -21.77 -0.03
N PRO A 43 -7.99 -22.31 -1.11
CA PRO A 43 -6.69 -22.98 -1.20
C PRO A 43 -5.51 -22.08 -1.62
N ARG A 44 -5.72 -20.77 -1.73
CA ARG A 44 -4.67 -19.86 -2.23
C ARG A 44 -3.57 -19.68 -1.19
N LYS A 45 -2.32 -19.67 -1.65
CA LYS A 45 -1.16 -19.45 -0.78
C LYS A 45 -0.68 -18.02 -0.96
N PRO A 46 -0.37 -17.30 0.14
CA PRO A 46 0.30 -16.02 0.02
C PRO A 46 1.69 -16.23 -0.59
N THR A 47 1.98 -15.45 -1.62
CA THR A 47 3.29 -15.38 -2.25
C THR A 47 3.76 -13.94 -2.25
N CYS A 48 5.06 -13.75 -2.11
CA CYS A 48 5.65 -12.46 -2.37
C CYS A 48 5.98 -12.36 -3.87
N TYR A 49 5.46 -11.32 -4.54
CA TYR A 49 5.78 -11.03 -5.93
C TYR A 49 5.86 -9.51 -6.12
N LEU A 50 6.92 -9.01 -6.74
CA LEU A 50 7.18 -7.57 -6.89
C LEU A 50 7.08 -6.79 -5.56
N GLU A 51 7.71 -7.33 -4.51
CA GLU A 51 7.70 -6.74 -3.15
C GLU A 51 6.29 -6.58 -2.56
N THR A 52 5.29 -7.25 -3.13
CA THR A 52 3.89 -7.18 -2.70
C THR A 52 3.35 -8.59 -2.40
N CYS A 53 2.52 -8.72 -1.36
CA CYS A 53 1.85 -9.98 -1.06
C CYS A 53 0.69 -10.23 -2.02
N HIS A 54 0.69 -11.38 -2.67
CA HIS A 54 -0.33 -11.83 -3.60
C HIS A 54 -0.89 -13.18 -3.17
N CYS A 55 -2.20 -13.39 -3.34
CA CYS A 55 -2.83 -14.70 -3.14
C CYS A 55 -2.96 -15.42 -4.49
N LEU A 56 -2.13 -16.44 -4.72
CA LEU A 56 -2.20 -17.33 -5.90
C LEU A 56 -2.79 -18.69 -5.55
#